data_AF-A0A1T4VXZ5-F1
#
_entry.id   AF-A0A1T4VXZ5-F1
#
_cell.length_a   1.000
_cell.length_b   1.000
_cell.length_c   1.000
_cell.angle_alpha   90.00
_cell.angle_beta   90.00
_cell.angle_gamma   90.00
#
_symmetry.space_group_name_H-M   'P 1'
#
loop_
_entity.id
_entity.type
_entity.pdbx_description
1 polymer ?
#
loop_
_entity_poly.entity_id
_entity_poly.type
_entity_poly.pdbx_seq_one_letter_code
_entity_poly.pdbx_strand_id
1 'polypeptide(L)'
;MTVFLIPTKEDIPVRKSDGEFLDAQGEFVERSSFWVRRLNDGDVKELDGTALKKYQDELKKAAEAKAKADAQLEEQEEQEAQTSESEGDA
;
A
#
# COMPACT_ATOMS: atom_id res chain seq x y z
N MET A 1 23.61 -2.26 -6.69
CA MET A 1 23.12 -1.05 -5.99
C MET A 1 21.61 -1.15 -5.94
N THR A 2 20.99 -0.99 -4.77
CA THR A 2 19.53 -1.05 -4.62
C THR A 2 18.93 0.36 -4.66
N VAL A 3 17.72 0.46 -5.19
CA VAL A 3 16.94 1.70 -5.29
C VAL A 3 15.52 1.44 -4.80
N PHE A 4 14.89 2.43 -4.18
CA PHE A 4 13.49 2.35 -3.79
C PHE A 4 12.62 2.93 -4.89
N LEU A 5 11.72 2.13 -5.44
CA LEU A 5 10.83 2.52 -6.53
C LEU A 5 9.38 2.47 -6.09
N ILE A 6 8.63 3.52 -6.41
CA ILE A 6 7.18 3.58 -6.28
C ILE A 6 6.54 3.64 -7.68
N PRO A 7 5.37 3.04 -7.90
CA PRO A 7 4.56 3.32 -9.09
C PRO A 7 4.22 4.81 -9.16
N THR A 8 4.30 5.41 -10.33
CA THR A 8 3.90 6.82 -10.51
C THR A 8 2.37 6.99 -10.49
N LYS A 9 1.63 5.93 -10.84
CA LYS A 9 0.16 5.90 -10.91
C LYS A 9 -0.33 4.72 -10.07
N GLU A 10 -1.14 5.01 -9.06
CA GLU A 10 -1.67 3.99 -8.14
C GLU A 10 -2.58 2.97 -8.86
N ASP A 11 -3.29 3.40 -9.90
CA ASP A 11 -4.21 2.54 -10.66
C ASP A 11 -3.53 1.67 -11.73
N ILE A 12 -2.25 1.89 -12.01
CA ILE A 12 -1.54 1.17 -13.08
C ILE A 12 -0.48 0.25 -12.46
N PRO A 13 -0.74 -1.07 -12.42
CA PRO A 13 0.21 -2.00 -11.83
C PRO A 13 1.46 -2.12 -12.71
N VAL A 14 2.62 -1.81 -12.13
CA VAL A 14 3.89 -1.86 -12.83
C VAL A 14 4.47 -3.28 -12.75
N ARG A 15 4.65 -3.93 -13.89
CA ARG A 15 5.28 -5.27 -13.94
C ARG A 15 6.79 -5.19 -13.70
N LYS A 16 7.30 -6.13 -12.92
CA LYS A 16 8.71 -6.47 -12.76
C LYS A 16 9.21 -7.36 -13.90
N SER A 17 10.50 -7.66 -13.92
CA SER A 17 11.12 -8.49 -14.96
C SER A 17 10.83 -9.98 -14.82
N ASP A 18 10.50 -10.43 -13.62
CA ASP A 18 10.08 -11.81 -13.30
C ASP A 18 8.59 -12.07 -13.63
N GLY A 19 7.83 -11.02 -13.96
CA GLY A 19 6.41 -11.08 -14.27
C GLY A 19 5.50 -10.73 -13.09
N GLU A 20 6.05 -10.52 -11.89
CA GLU A 20 5.31 -10.00 -10.74
C GLU A 20 5.00 -8.51 -10.89
N PHE A 21 4.23 -7.96 -9.95
CA PHE A 21 3.92 -6.53 -9.88
C PHE A 21 4.71 -5.86 -8.76
N LEU A 22 5.18 -4.65 -9.04
CA LEU A 22 5.73 -3.73 -8.05
C LEU A 22 4.65 -3.44 -7.00
N ASP A 23 5.03 -3.42 -5.73
CA ASP A 23 4.11 -3.05 -4.66
C ASP A 23 3.52 -1.65 -4.92
N ALA A 24 2.22 -1.49 -4.67
CA ALA A 24 1.55 -0.19 -4.76
C ALA A 24 2.18 0.83 -3.83
N GLN A 25 2.71 0.39 -2.68
CA GLN A 25 3.43 1.22 -1.73
C GLN A 25 4.92 1.36 -2.08
N GLY A 26 5.40 0.68 -3.12
CA GLY A 26 6.80 0.66 -3.55
C GLY A 26 7.68 -0.31 -2.78
N GLU A 27 8.79 -0.71 -3.40
CA GLU A 27 9.72 -1.70 -2.86
C GLU A 27 11.19 -1.36 -3.19
N PHE A 28 12.11 -1.96 -2.45
CA PHE A 28 13.53 -1.91 -2.79
C PHE A 28 13.84 -2.94 -3.87
N VAL A 29 14.33 -2.47 -5.01
CA VAL A 29 14.73 -3.33 -6.13
C VAL A 29 16.20 -3.14 -6.45
N GLU A 30 16.80 -4.14 -7.09
CA GLU A 30 18.12 -4.01 -7.66
C GLU A 30 18.08 -3.10 -8.90
N ARG A 31 18.96 -2.09 -8.93
CA ARG A 31 19.06 -1.17 -10.07
C ARG A 31 19.51 -1.94 -11.32
N SER A 32 18.61 -2.07 -12.28
CA SER A 32 18.85 -2.77 -13.55
C SER A 32 18.43 -1.90 -14.74
N SER A 33 18.86 -2.27 -15.95
CA SER A 33 18.47 -1.57 -17.18
C SER A 33 16.96 -1.53 -17.40
N PHE A 34 16.25 -2.56 -16.92
CA PHE A 34 14.79 -2.64 -16.93
C PHE A 34 14.14 -1.50 -16.13
N TRP A 35 14.62 -1.25 -14.91
CA TRP A 35 14.10 -0.19 -14.06
C TRP A 35 14.52 1.19 -14.52
N VAL A 36 15.75 1.33 -15.04
CA VAL A 36 16.19 2.59 -15.66
C VAL A 36 15.28 2.98 -16.83
N ARG A 37 14.84 2.02 -17.64
CA ARG A 37 13.88 2.29 -18.71
C ARG A 37 12.53 2.77 -18.17
N ARG A 38 11.96 2.11 -17.16
CA ARG A 38 10.69 2.53 -16.55
C ARG A 38 10.76 3.89 -15.86
N LEU A 39 11.91 4.21 -15.26
CA LEU A 39 12.17 5.54 -14.72
C LEU A 39 12.13 6.60 -15.82
N ASN A 40 12.70 6.30 -16.99
CA ASN A 40 12.68 7.20 -18.14
C ASN A 40 11.29 7.30 -18.79
N ASP A 41 10.54 6.19 -18.84
CA ASP A 41 9.18 6.13 -19.36
C ASP A 41 8.17 6.81 -18.40
N GLY A 42 8.56 7.04 -17.14
CA GLY A 42 7.73 7.66 -16.11
C GLY A 42 6.75 6.70 -15.43
N ASP A 43 6.89 5.39 -15.65
CA ASP A 43 6.06 4.35 -15.02
C ASP A 43 6.31 4.26 -13.52
N VAL A 44 7.55 4.54 -13.10
CA VAL A 44 7.99 4.49 -11.71
C VAL A 44 8.81 5.71 -11.35
N LYS A 45 8.91 5.99 -10.06
CA LYS A 45 9.73 7.07 -9.50
C LYS A 45 10.71 6.53 -8.45
N GLU A 46 11.96 6.95 -8.56
CA GLU A 46 12.99 6.71 -7.55
C GLU A 46 12.87 7.78 -6.44
N LEU A 47 12.84 7.35 -5.18
CA LEU A 47 12.87 8.25 -4.03
C LEU A 47 14.30 8.36 -3.48
N ASP A 48 14.75 9.59 -3.26
CA ASP A 48 16.01 9.87 -2.58
C ASP A 48 15.87 9.72 -1.06
N GLY A 49 16.98 9.77 -0.32
CA GLY A 49 16.97 9.50 1.12
C GLY A 49 16.02 10.38 1.95
N THR A 50 15.77 11.62 1.53
CA THR A 50 14.87 12.53 2.26
C THR A 50 13.41 12.29 1.88
N ALA A 51 13.13 12.11 0.58
CA ALA A 51 11.80 11.79 0.09
C ALA A 51 11.33 10.40 0.58
N LEU A 52 12.24 9.42 0.58
CA LEU A 52 12.00 8.08 1.08
C LEU A 52 11.56 8.09 2.55
N LYS A 53 12.25 8.85 3.40
CA LYS A 53 11.92 8.93 4.83
C LYS A 53 10.52 9.50 5.04
N LYS A 54 10.20 10.60 4.37
CA LYS A 54 8.86 11.22 4.44
C LYS A 54 7.78 10.25 3.99
N TYR A 55 8.01 9.59 2.87
CA TYR A 55 7.07 8.64 2.30
C TYR A 55 6.85 7.44 3.23
N GLN A 56 7.90 6.90 3.85
CA GLN A 56 7.75 5.85 4.88
C GLN A 56 6.99 6.31 6.12
N ASP A 57 7.21 7.55 6.57
CA ASP A 57 6.49 8.11 7.71
C ASP A 57 4.99 8.28 7.38
N GLU A 58 4.66 8.70 6.15
CA GLU A 58 3.28 8.78 5.64
C GLU A 58 2.63 7.39 5.55
N LEU A 59 3.33 6.39 5.02
CA LEU A 59 2.84 5.02 4.93
C LEU A 59 2.58 4.42 6.31
N LYS A 60 3.47 4.63 7.30
CA LYS A 60 3.24 4.17 8.68
C LYS A 60 2.01 4.81 9.30
N LYS A 61 1.85 6.12 9.12
CA LYS A 61 0.67 6.84 9.61
C LYS A 61 -0.61 6.34 8.94
N ALA A 62 -0.57 6.07 7.64
CA ALA A 62 -1.70 5.52 6.89
C ALA A 62 -2.03 4.08 7.33
N ALA A 63 -1.02 3.25 7.57
CA ALA A 63 -1.19 1.89 8.07
C ALA A 63 -1.79 1.87 9.49
N GLU A 64 -1.35 2.75 10.39
CA GLU A 64 -1.93 2.90 11.73
C GLU A 64 -3.38 3.40 11.69
N ALA A 65 -3.70 4.32 10.77
CA ALA A 65 -5.07 4.78 10.56
C ALA A 65 -5.96 3.65 10.01
N LYS A 66 -5.44 2.86 9.06
CA LYS A 66 -6.16 1.71 8.52
C LYS A 66 -6.37 0.62 9.57
N ALA A 67 -5.37 0.31 10.39
CA ALA A 67 -5.49 -0.66 11.48
C ALA A 67 -6.54 -0.24 12.54
N LYS A 68 -6.63 1.06 12.85
CA LYS A 68 -7.67 1.58 13.74
C LYS A 68 -9.06 1.57 13.11
N ALA A 69 -9.16 1.74 11.80
CA ALA A 69 -10.43 1.68 11.07
C ALA A 69 -10.94 0.24 10.92
N ASP A 70 -10.05 -0.71 10.61
CA ASP A 70 -10.36 -2.15 10.53
C ASP A 70 -10.85 -2.68 11.89
N ALA A 71 -10.15 -2.34 12.99
CA ALA A 71 -10.55 -2.74 14.34
C ALA A 71 -11.91 -2.19 14.78
N GLN A 72 -12.29 -0.99 14.32
CA GLN A 72 -13.61 -0.42 14.60
C GLN A 72 -14.74 -1.05 13.78
N LEU A 73 -14.42 -1.59 12.60
CA LEU A 73 -15.39 -2.29 11.75
C LEU A 73 -15.75 -3.66 12.35
N GLU A 74 -14.76 -4.38 12.86
CA GLU A 74 -14.95 -5.70 13.49
C GLU A 74 -15.77 -5.60 14.79
N GLU A 75 -15.54 -4.56 15.61
CA GLU A 75 -16.35 -4.30 16.82
C GLU A 75 -17.80 -3.87 16.53
N GLN A 76 -18.08 -3.28 15.36
CA GLN A 76 -19.43 -2.88 14.95
C GLN A 76 -20.25 -4.06 14.42
N GLU A 77 -19.63 -4.96 13.66
CA GLU A 77 -20.30 -6.18 13.17
C GLU A 77 -20.70 -7.12 14.32
N GLU A 78 -19.89 -7.22 15.38
CA GLU A 78 -20.23 -8.01 16.56
C GLU A 78 -21.38 -7.40 17.39
N GLN A 79 -21.51 -6.06 17.43
CA GLN A 79 -22.58 -5.37 18.16
C GLN A 79 -23.93 -5.40 17.42
N GLU A 80 -23.92 -5.35 16.08
CA GLU A 80 -25.15 -5.52 15.28
C GLU A 80 -25.65 -6.99 15.31
N ALA A 81 -24.75 -7.97 15.38
CA ALA A 81 -25.16 -9.38 15.51
C ALA A 81 -25.91 -9.66 16.82
N GLN A 82 -25.50 -9.06 17.95
CA GLN A 82 -26.11 -9.29 19.27
C GLN A 82 -27.46 -8.58 19.49
N THR A 83 -27.80 -7.55 18.72
CA THR A 83 -29.05 -6.79 18.90
C THR A 83 -30.25 -7.39 18.15
N SER A 84 -30.01 -8.28 17.18
CA SER A 84 -31.07 -8.91 16.36
C SER A 84 -31.71 -10.17 16.96
N GLU A 85 -31.18 -10.75 18.04
CA GLU A 85 -31.74 -11.95 18.71
C GLU A 85 -32.74 -11.64 19.85
N SER A 86 -33.04 -10.37 20.15
CA SER A 86 -33.89 -10.01 21.31
C SER A 86 -35.31 -9.51 21.01
N GLU A 87 -35.72 -9.40 19.73
CA GLU A 87 -37.03 -8.88 19.32
C GLU A 87 -37.97 -9.97 18.77
N GLY A 88 -38.09 -11.09 19.48
CA GLY A 88 -38.86 -12.23 18.99
C GLY A 88 -39.45 -13.17 20.04
N ASP A 89 -39.96 -12.67 21.17
CA ASP A 89 -41.02 -13.37 21.93
C ASP A 89 -41.66 -12.40 22.95
N ALA A 90 -42.80 -11.80 22.57
CA ALA A 90 -43.69 -11.03 23.45
C ALA A 90 -45.14 -11.44 23.19
#